data_AF-A0AAP8PYV1-F1
#
_entry.id   AF-A0AAP8PYV1-F1
#
_cell.length_a   1.000
_cell.length_b   1.000
_cell.length_c   1.000
_cell.angle_alpha   90.00
_cell.angle_beta   90.00
_cell.angle_gamma   90.00
#
_symmetry.space_group_name_H-M   'P 1'
#
loop_
_entity.id
_entity.type
_entity.pdbx_description
1 polymer ?
#
loop_
_entity_poly.entity_id
_entity_poly.type
_entity_poly.pdbx_seq_one_letter_code
_entity_poly.pdbx_strand_id
1 'polypeptide(L)'
;MKANFLLAIAGSILLSACTGDRLDQRYVPDIPITAHTKANGDICIYPSPKENERPDTLFISGDTDEKLIEVASQDLKNGICVTQNDYIFQENQTYNIRLNFVPIDKRRDLQDVSGRAFIAHFKVRKFNNHFVIENTQ
;
A
#
# COMPACT_ATOMS: atom_id res chain seq x y z
N MET A 1 38.81 23.32 40.37
CA MET A 1 38.14 23.15 39.06
C MET A 1 38.38 21.73 38.57
N LYS A 2 37.46 20.77 38.77
CA LYS A 2 37.62 19.39 38.22
C LYS A 2 36.39 18.46 38.32
N ALA A 3 35.24 18.90 38.84
CA ALA A 3 34.06 18.04 38.98
C ALA A 3 33.00 18.26 37.88
N ASN A 4 33.00 19.42 37.20
CA ASN A 4 31.90 19.80 36.30
C ASN A 4 32.01 19.20 34.89
N PHE A 5 33.17 18.63 34.52
CA PHE A 5 33.39 18.13 33.16
C PHE A 5 32.92 16.68 32.97
N LEU A 6 32.84 15.89 34.04
CA LEU A 6 32.40 14.49 33.97
C LEU A 6 30.88 14.35 33.81
N LEU A 7 30.10 15.30 34.34
CA LEU A 7 28.64 15.30 34.22
C LEU A 7 28.15 15.62 32.80
N ALA A 8 28.91 16.43 32.05
CA ALA A 8 28.56 16.77 30.67
C ALA A 8 28.73 15.59 29.70
N ILE A 9 29.68 14.69 29.97
CA ILE A 9 29.96 13.51 29.15
C ILE A 9 28.93 12.40 29.44
N ALA A 10 28.52 12.21 30.70
CA ALA A 10 27.49 11.24 31.05
C ALA A 10 26.10 11.61 30.47
N GLY A 11 25.78 12.90 30.39
CA GLY A 11 24.50 13.37 29.82
C GLY A 11 24.39 13.21 28.30
N SER A 12 25.51 13.19 27.58
CA SER A 12 25.52 13.08 26.10
C SER A 12 25.37 11.64 25.60
N ILE A 13 25.67 10.63 26.43
CA ILE A 13 25.53 9.21 26.06
C ILE A 13 24.09 8.72 26.23
N LEU A 14 23.29 9.38 27.09
CA LEU A 14 21.88 9.01 27.32
C LEU A 14 20.91 9.52 26.23
N LEU A 15 21.36 10.44 25.36
CA LEU A 15 20.54 10.99 24.26
C LEU A 15 20.69 10.23 22.93
N SER A 16 21.62 9.29 22.82
CA SER A 16 21.82 8.48 21.60
C SER A 16 21.03 7.17 21.57
N ALA A 17 20.23 6.88 22.60
CA ALA A 17 19.41 5.67 22.68
C ALA A 17 18.00 5.82 22.09
N CYS A 18 17.71 6.90 21.36
CA CYS A 18 16.66 6.86 20.34
C CYS A 18 17.24 6.21 19.08
N THR A 19 17.73 4.97 19.19
CA THR A 19 17.87 4.12 18.01
C THR A 19 16.45 3.85 17.56
N GLY A 20 15.99 4.57 16.54
CA GLY A 20 14.70 4.35 15.93
C GLY A 20 14.56 2.86 15.67
N ASP A 21 13.66 2.22 16.41
CA ASP A 21 13.29 0.83 16.22
C ASP A 21 13.15 0.61 14.73
N ARG A 22 13.96 -0.32 14.20
CA ARG A 22 14.12 -0.65 12.79
C ARG A 22 12.74 -0.72 12.11
N LEU A 23 12.30 0.40 11.54
CA LEU A 23 11.04 0.48 10.78
C LEU A 23 11.08 -0.51 9.60
N ASP A 24 12.29 -0.81 9.15
CA ASP A 24 12.65 -1.77 8.11
C ASP A 24 12.09 -3.19 8.37
N GLN A 25 11.85 -3.56 9.64
CA GLN A 25 11.37 -4.91 9.99
C GLN A 25 9.85 -5.06 9.92
N ARG A 26 9.11 -3.97 9.64
CA ARG A 26 7.66 -3.96 9.38
C ARG A 26 7.33 -3.91 7.89
N TYR A 27 8.32 -3.97 7.00
CA TYR A 27 8.07 -3.91 5.57
C TYR A 27 7.40 -5.22 5.12
N VAL A 28 6.08 -5.15 4.98
CA VAL A 28 5.28 -6.16 4.30
C VAL A 28 5.80 -6.25 2.86
N PRO A 29 6.24 -7.43 2.39
CA PRO A 29 6.68 -7.57 1.01
C PRO A 29 5.49 -7.29 0.09
N ASP A 30 5.68 -6.35 -0.84
CA ASP A 30 4.69 -6.06 -1.87
C ASP A 30 4.65 -7.22 -2.87
N ILE A 31 3.49 -7.85 -2.99
CA ILE A 31 3.23 -8.97 -3.88
C ILE A 31 2.77 -8.39 -5.23
N PRO A 32 3.52 -8.56 -6.31
CA PRO A 32 3.11 -8.03 -7.60
C PRO A 32 1.80 -8.68 -8.07
N ILE A 33 0.89 -7.88 -8.60
CA ILE A 33 -0.36 -8.31 -9.18
C ILE A 33 -0.67 -7.53 -10.45
N THR A 34 -1.33 -8.18 -11.40
CA THR A 34 -1.82 -7.56 -12.63
C THR A 34 -3.13 -6.83 -12.37
N ALA A 35 -3.24 -5.60 -12.86
CA ALA A 35 -4.49 -4.87 -12.94
C ALA A 35 -5.24 -5.21 -14.23
N HIS A 36 -6.56 -5.07 -14.20
CA HIS A 36 -7.46 -5.31 -15.33
C HIS A 36 -8.43 -4.15 -15.52
N THR A 37 -8.56 -3.67 -16.75
CA THR A 37 -9.60 -2.70 -17.14
C THR A 37 -10.92 -3.40 -17.46
N LYS A 38 -12.03 -2.85 -16.95
CA LYS A 38 -13.37 -3.16 -17.43
C LYS A 38 -13.77 -2.20 -18.57
N ALA A 39 -14.81 -2.56 -19.33
CA ALA A 39 -15.28 -1.79 -20.48
C ALA A 39 -15.74 -0.36 -20.12
N ASN A 40 -16.20 -0.15 -18.88
CA ASN A 40 -16.59 1.15 -18.34
C ASN A 40 -15.41 2.00 -17.83
N GLY A 41 -14.18 1.50 -17.94
CA GLY A 41 -12.96 2.17 -17.47
C GLY A 41 -12.60 1.89 -16.02
N ASP A 42 -13.37 1.08 -15.29
CA ASP A 42 -12.98 0.69 -13.92
C ASP A 42 -11.71 -0.17 -13.96
N ILE A 43 -10.85 0.02 -12.97
CA ILE A 43 -9.62 -0.76 -12.80
C ILE A 43 -9.79 -1.71 -11.65
N CYS A 44 -9.58 -3.00 -11.89
CA CYS A 44 -9.74 -4.05 -10.89
C CYS A 44 -8.46 -4.86 -10.71
N ILE A 45 -8.23 -5.32 -9.48
CA ILE A 45 -7.23 -6.31 -9.13
C ILE A 45 -7.91 -7.50 -8.45
N TYR A 46 -7.36 -8.69 -8.67
CA TYR A 46 -7.92 -9.95 -8.16
C TYR A 46 -6.93 -10.64 -7.22
N PRO A 47 -6.74 -10.10 -6.00
CA PRO A 47 -5.83 -10.70 -5.04
C PRO A 47 -6.32 -12.10 -4.65
N SER A 48 -5.37 -12.99 -4.34
CA SER A 48 -5.67 -14.30 -3.76
C SER A 48 -5.61 -14.18 -2.23
N PRO A 49 -6.75 -14.04 -1.52
CA PRO A 49 -6.77 -13.88 -0.07
C PRO A 49 -6.40 -15.19 0.64
N LYS A 50 -5.79 -15.10 1.82
CA LYS A 50 -5.69 -16.23 2.78
C LYS A 50 -6.94 -16.29 3.65
N GLU A 51 -7.20 -17.44 4.28
CA GLU A 51 -8.41 -17.68 5.09
C GLU A 51 -8.60 -16.67 6.25
N ASN A 52 -7.50 -16.17 6.84
CA ASN A 52 -7.51 -15.31 8.03
C ASN A 52 -7.17 -13.84 7.74
N GLU A 53 -7.34 -13.37 6.52
CA GLU A 53 -7.10 -11.97 6.15
C GLU A 53 -8.25 -11.39 5.35
N ARG A 54 -8.37 -10.06 5.38
CA ARG A 54 -9.36 -9.30 4.63
C ARG A 54 -8.72 -8.06 4.01
N PRO A 55 -9.24 -7.56 2.88
CA PRO A 55 -8.81 -6.29 2.34
C PRO A 55 -9.19 -5.18 3.33
N ASP A 56 -8.37 -4.14 3.39
CA ASP A 56 -8.56 -3.02 4.29
C ASP A 56 -8.60 -1.72 3.50
N THR A 57 -7.46 -1.33 2.95
CA THR A 57 -7.28 -0.08 2.23
C THR A 57 -6.60 -0.31 0.89
N LEU A 58 -7.01 0.47 -0.10
CA LEU A 58 -6.41 0.54 -1.42
C LEU A 58 -5.86 1.95 -1.61
N PHE A 59 -4.55 2.04 -1.81
CA PHE A 59 -3.84 3.27 -2.11
C PHE A 59 -3.57 3.36 -3.60
N ILE A 60 -3.86 4.51 -4.21
CA ILE A 60 -3.63 4.83 -5.60
C ILE A 60 -2.62 5.97 -5.63
N SER A 61 -1.58 5.84 -6.44
CA SER A 61 -0.65 6.92 -6.75
C SER A 61 -0.51 7.03 -8.26
N GLY A 62 -0.88 8.19 -8.79
CA GLY A 62 -0.62 8.61 -10.16
C GLY A 62 0.55 9.59 -10.22
N ASP A 63 0.86 10.05 -11.42
CA ASP A 63 1.97 10.99 -11.65
C ASP A 63 1.77 12.35 -10.93
N THR A 64 0.51 12.75 -10.67
CA THR A 64 0.18 14.08 -10.12
C THR A 64 -0.62 14.06 -8.83
N ASP A 65 -1.16 12.91 -8.42
CA ASP A 65 -2.08 12.79 -7.31
C ASP A 65 -2.04 11.41 -6.64
N GLU A 66 -2.60 11.34 -5.45
CA GLU A 66 -2.72 10.12 -4.68
C GLU A 66 -4.06 10.06 -3.97
N LYS A 67 -4.57 8.84 -3.73
CA LYS A 67 -5.83 8.62 -3.04
C LYS A 67 -5.81 7.34 -2.24
N LEU A 68 -6.33 7.40 -1.02
CA LEU A 68 -6.61 6.23 -0.18
C LEU A 68 -8.12 5.94 -0.19
N ILE A 69 -8.48 4.68 -0.40
CA ILE A 69 -9.86 4.19 -0.45
C ILE A 69 -10.00 3.02 0.54
N GLU A 70 -11.02 3.05 1.38
CA GLU A 70 -11.40 1.89 2.19
C GLU A 70 -12.15 0.88 1.32
N VAL A 71 -11.68 -0.36 1.30
CA VAL A 71 -12.23 -1.42 0.43
C VAL A 71 -12.67 -2.67 1.18
N ALA A 72 -12.71 -2.59 2.51
CA ALA A 72 -13.11 -3.69 3.39
C ALA A 72 -14.53 -4.23 3.11
N SER A 73 -15.40 -3.43 2.50
CA SER A 73 -16.77 -3.82 2.13
C SER A 73 -16.90 -4.45 0.75
N GLN A 74 -15.85 -4.45 -0.08
CA GLN A 74 -15.91 -5.02 -1.43
C GLN A 74 -15.80 -6.55 -1.37
N ASP A 75 -16.61 -7.23 -2.19
CA ASP A 75 -16.55 -8.68 -2.32
C ASP A 75 -15.35 -9.10 -3.17
N LEU A 76 -14.35 -9.70 -2.51
CA LEU A 76 -13.13 -10.22 -3.13
C LEU A 76 -13.38 -11.16 -4.32
N LYS A 77 -14.51 -11.89 -4.35
CA LYS A 77 -14.85 -12.78 -5.47
C LYS A 77 -15.01 -12.02 -6.78
N ASN A 78 -15.43 -10.76 -6.71
CA ASN A 78 -15.62 -9.89 -7.87
C ASN A 78 -14.38 -9.04 -8.18
N GLY A 79 -13.29 -9.23 -7.42
CA GLY A 79 -12.12 -8.37 -7.42
C GLY A 79 -12.32 -7.08 -6.63
N ILE A 80 -11.22 -6.41 -6.33
CA ILE A 80 -11.24 -5.06 -5.78
C ILE A 80 -11.13 -4.09 -6.93
N CYS A 81 -12.16 -3.28 -7.13
CA CYS A 81 -12.28 -2.36 -8.25
C CYS A 81 -12.30 -0.91 -7.77
N VAL A 82 -11.59 -0.07 -8.51
CA VAL A 82 -11.65 1.39 -8.42
C VAL A 82 -12.50 1.87 -9.57
N THR A 83 -13.61 2.52 -9.24
CA THR A 83 -14.52 3.05 -10.26
C THR A 83 -14.05 4.41 -10.74
N GLN A 84 -14.47 4.81 -11.94
CA GLN A 84 -14.22 6.15 -12.48
C GLN A 84 -14.84 7.28 -11.63
N ASN A 85 -15.82 6.96 -10.76
CA ASN A 85 -16.37 7.92 -9.79
C ASN A 85 -15.50 8.05 -8.55
N ASP A 86 -14.83 6.96 -8.15
CA ASP A 86 -13.94 6.96 -6.99
C ASP A 86 -12.60 7.61 -7.36
N TYR A 87 -12.06 7.34 -8.54
CA TYR A 87 -10.81 7.92 -9.00
C TYR A 87 -10.80 7.97 -10.54
N ILE A 88 -10.58 9.18 -11.08
CA ILE A 88 -10.61 9.42 -12.52
C ILE A 88 -9.23 9.13 -13.11
N PHE A 89 -9.12 8.01 -13.81
CA PHE A 89 -7.88 7.65 -14.50
C PHE A 89 -7.71 8.45 -15.81
N GLN A 90 -6.51 9.01 -16.00
CA GLN A 90 -6.17 9.82 -17.16
C GLN A 90 -5.32 9.03 -18.16
N GLU A 91 -5.51 9.32 -19.44
CA GLU A 91 -4.74 8.69 -20.51
C GLU A 91 -3.25 9.05 -20.45
N ASN A 92 -2.39 8.08 -20.77
CA ASN A 92 -0.94 8.19 -20.83
C ASN A 92 -0.23 8.47 -19.50
N GLN A 93 -0.94 8.37 -18.38
CA GLN A 93 -0.34 8.40 -17.04
C GLN A 93 -0.03 7.01 -16.50
N THR A 94 0.98 6.96 -15.64
CA THR A 94 1.35 5.75 -14.91
C THR A 94 0.72 5.78 -13.53
N TYR A 95 0.24 4.63 -13.10
CA TYR A 95 -0.39 4.47 -11.80
C TYR A 95 0.21 3.28 -11.06
N ASN A 96 0.22 3.40 -9.75
CA ASN A 96 0.48 2.35 -8.80
C ASN A 96 -0.76 2.18 -7.91
N ILE A 97 -1.28 0.95 -7.83
CA ILE A 97 -2.31 0.58 -6.86
C ILE A 97 -1.71 -0.40 -5.87
N ARG A 98 -1.77 -0.04 -4.58
CA ARG A 98 -1.34 -0.87 -3.46
C ARG A 98 -2.53 -1.23 -2.57
N LEU A 99 -2.90 -2.50 -2.57
CA LEU A 99 -3.98 -3.04 -1.75
C LEU A 99 -3.42 -3.71 -0.50
N ASN A 100 -3.82 -3.23 0.67
CA ASN A 100 -3.43 -3.77 1.96
C ASN A 100 -4.46 -4.78 2.45
N PHE A 101 -3.94 -5.91 2.95
CA PHE A 101 -4.68 -6.91 3.70
C PHE A 101 -4.27 -6.87 5.16
N VAL A 102 -5.27 -7.05 6.03
CA VAL A 102 -5.09 -7.15 7.48
C VAL A 102 -5.65 -8.46 8.00
N PRO A 103 -5.08 -9.04 9.07
CA PRO A 103 -5.66 -10.20 9.73
C PRO A 103 -7.09 -9.94 10.22
N ILE A 104 -7.97 -10.95 10.13
CA ILE A 104 -9.36 -10.88 10.62
C ILE A 104 -9.40 -10.96 12.15
N ASP A 105 -8.61 -11.86 12.75
CA ASP A 105 -8.58 -12.06 14.19
C ASP A 105 -7.82 -10.95 14.92
N LYS A 106 -8.36 -10.53 16.08
CA LYS A 106 -7.74 -9.51 16.94
C LYS A 106 -6.41 -10.02 17.51
N ARG A 107 -5.33 -9.43 16.99
CA ARG A 107 -3.98 -9.21 17.54
C ARG A 107 -3.73 -9.84 18.93
N ARG A 108 -3.00 -10.97 18.98
CA ARG A 108 -2.35 -11.42 20.22
C ARG A 108 -0.95 -10.84 20.39
N ASP A 109 -0.23 -10.61 19.30
CA ASP A 109 1.12 -10.04 19.31
C ASP A 109 1.26 -8.86 18.36
N LEU A 110 1.84 -7.76 18.86
CA LEU A 110 2.20 -6.58 18.08
C LEU A 110 3.38 -6.82 17.13
N GLN A 111 3.98 -8.02 17.13
CA GLN A 111 5.08 -8.42 16.24
C GLN A 111 4.61 -9.18 15.00
N ASP A 112 3.37 -9.66 14.97
CA ASP A 112 2.79 -10.39 13.83
C ASP A 112 2.18 -9.41 12.79
N VAL A 113 2.92 -8.32 12.54
CA VAL A 113 2.51 -7.12 11.78
C VAL A 113 2.45 -7.37 10.27
N SER A 114 2.80 -8.57 9.80
CA SER A 114 2.89 -8.80 8.35
C SER A 114 1.51 -9.06 7.75
N GLY A 115 0.70 -7.99 7.66
CA GLY A 115 -0.33 -7.90 6.64
C GLY A 115 0.29 -8.16 5.27
N ARG A 116 -0.49 -8.46 4.24
CA ARG A 116 0.05 -8.59 2.87
C ARG A 116 -0.35 -7.36 2.08
N ALA A 117 0.55 -6.91 1.22
CA ALA A 117 0.23 -5.86 0.28
C ALA A 117 0.35 -6.43 -1.12
N PHE A 118 -0.63 -6.13 -1.96
CA PHE A 118 -0.57 -6.43 -3.38
C PHE A 118 -0.35 -5.13 -4.14
N ILE A 119 0.60 -5.13 -5.08
CA ILE A 119 0.97 -3.94 -5.83
C ILE A 119 0.81 -4.16 -7.32
N ALA A 120 0.11 -3.25 -7.99
CA ALA A 120 -0.04 -3.25 -9.44
C ALA A 120 0.50 -1.94 -10.00
N HIS A 121 1.41 -2.05 -10.96
CA HIS A 121 1.90 -0.92 -11.73
C HIS A 121 1.33 -1.03 -13.15
N PHE A 122 0.76 0.05 -13.65
CA PHE A 122 0.21 0.06 -14.99
C PHE A 122 0.16 1.46 -15.57
N LYS A 123 0.20 1.53 -16.90
CA LYS A 123 -0.03 2.73 -17.66
C LYS A 123 -1.40 2.69 -18.31
N VAL A 124 -2.17 3.76 -18.15
CA VAL A 124 -3.48 3.88 -18.81
C VAL A 124 -3.28 4.35 -20.25
N ARG A 125 -3.95 3.68 -21.17
CA ARG A 125 -3.98 3.95 -22.61
C ARG A 125 -5.42 4.06 -23.07
N LYS A 126 -5.62 4.71 -24.21
CA LYS A 126 -6.91 4.69 -24.90
C LYS A 126 -6.77 3.96 -26.22
N PHE A 127 -7.62 2.97 -26.45
CA PHE A 127 -7.70 2.26 -27.72
C PHE A 127 -9.14 2.31 -28.22
N ASN A 128 -9.36 2.85 -29.43
CA ASN A 128 -10.70 3.04 -30.00
C ASN A 128 -11.70 3.70 -29.03
N ASN A 129 -11.23 4.73 -28.31
CA ASN A 129 -11.99 5.46 -27.30
C ASN A 129 -12.35 4.69 -26.00
N HIS A 130 -11.84 3.47 -25.82
CA HIS A 130 -11.95 2.70 -24.58
C HIS A 130 -10.65 2.74 -23.76
N PHE A 131 -10.78 2.73 -22.43
CA PHE A 131 -9.63 2.61 -21.53
C PHE A 131 -9.05 1.19 -21.59
N VAL A 132 -7.75 1.13 -21.84
CA VAL A 132 -6.93 -0.09 -21.80
C VAL A 132 -5.77 0.19 -20.88
N ILE A 133 -5.24 -0.83 -20.21
CA ILE A 133 -4.04 -0.69 -19.39
C ILE A 133 -2.91 -1.57 -19.90
N GLU A 134 -1.71 -1.03 -19.78
CA GLU A 134 -0.44 -1.69 -20.05
C GLU A 134 0.21 -1.96 -18.69
N ASN A 135 0.19 -3.22 -18.23
CA ASN A 135 0.79 -3.57 -16.94
C ASN A 135 2.31 -3.52 -17.04
N THR A 136 2.94 -2.85 -16.07
CA THR A 136 4.40 -2.70 -15.94
C THR A 136 4.87 -3.45 -14.70
N GLN A 137 6.10 -3.99 -14.72
CA GLN A 137 6.71 -4.64 -13.55
C GLN A 137 7.60 -3.66 -12.80
#